data_AF-A0A965CNC0-F1
#
_entry.id   AF-A0A965CNC0-F1
#
_cell.length_a   1.000
_cell.length_b   1.000
_cell.length_c   1.000
_cell.angle_alpha   90.00
_cell.angle_beta   90.00
_cell.angle_gamma   90.00
#
_symmetry.space_group_name_H-M   'P 1'
#
loop_
_entity.id
_entity.type
_entity.pdbx_description
1 polymer ?
#
loop_
_entity_poly.entity_id
_entity_poly.type
_entity_poly.pdbx_seq_one_letter_code
_entity_poly.pdbx_strand_id
1 'polypeptide(L)' 'MIVELEESYKPTDDEPFMNERQKEYFRRKLLAWKEDILEESRETLVA' A
#
# COMPACT_ATOMS: atom_id res chain seq x y z
N MET A 1 15.58 3.27 -5.16
CA MET A 1 15.81 1.84 -4.88
C MET A 1 14.45 1.20 -4.70
N ILE A 2 14.18 0.12 -5.41
CA ILE A 2 12.93 -0.64 -5.28
C ILE A 2 13.19 -1.62 -4.14
N VAL A 3 12.50 -1.48 -3.01
CA VAL A 3 12.65 -2.43 -1.90
C VAL A 3 11.76 -3.62 -2.23
N GLU A 4 12.36 -4.76 -2.57
CA GLU A 4 11.60 -6.01 -2.75
C GLU A 4 11.14 -6.50 -1.39
N LEU A 5 9.83 -6.34 -1.14
CA LEU A 5 9.12 -6.95 -0.02
C LEU A 5 8.41 -8.21 -0.48
N GLU A 6 8.59 -9.28 0.29
CA GLU A 6 7.76 -10.50 0.20
C GLU A 6 6.28 -10.15 0.41
N GLU A 7 5.38 -10.88 -0.26
CA GLU A 7 3.93 -10.67 -0.16
C GLU A 7 3.39 -10.86 1.26
N SER A 8 4.08 -11.67 2.08
CA SER A 8 3.74 -11.92 3.48
C SER A 8 4.31 -10.89 4.45
N TYR A 9 5.09 -9.91 3.99
CA TYR A 9 5.70 -8.92 4.86
C TYR A 9 4.65 -8.05 5.54
N LYS A 10 4.72 -7.98 6.87
CA LYS A 10 3.94 -7.05 7.70
C LYS A 10 4.89 -6.32 8.65
N PRO A 11 4.79 -4.98 8.77
CA PRO A 11 5.50 -4.22 9.78
C PRO A 11 5.29 -4.81 11.17
N THR A 12 6.35 -4.88 11.97
CA THR A 12 6.29 -5.30 13.38
C THR A 12 6.83 -4.20 14.29
N ASP A 13 6.45 -4.23 15.57
CA ASP A 13 6.88 -3.23 16.57
C ASP A 13 8.37 -3.36 16.95
N ASP A 14 9.01 -4.48 16.60
CA ASP A 14 10.45 -4.71 16.78
C ASP A 14 11.31 -3.93 15.77
N GLU A 15 10.70 -3.36 14.74
CA GLU A 15 11.40 -2.62 13.70
C GLU A 15 11.48 -1.11 13.98
N PRO A 16 12.56 -0.43 13.56
CA PRO A 16 12.62 1.03 13.62
C PRO A 16 11.43 1.67 12.89
N PHE A 17 10.81 2.64 13.56
CA PHE A 17 9.67 3.37 13.02
C PHE A 17 9.97 3.92 11.62
N MET A 18 9.12 3.58 10.65
CA MET A 18 9.20 4.05 9.27
C MET A 18 10.53 3.76 8.59
N ASN A 19 11.07 2.56 8.81
CA ASN A 19 12.18 2.04 8.01
C ASN A 19 11.78 1.92 6.51
N GLU A 20 12.76 1.70 5.63
CA GLU A 20 12.52 1.62 4.19
C GLU A 20 11.54 0.50 3.79
N ARG A 21 11.51 -0.61 4.54
CA ARG A 21 10.58 -1.73 4.32
C ARG A 21 9.14 -1.33 4.69
N GLN A 22 8.94 -0.64 5.81
CA GLN A 22 7.64 -0.12 6.24
C GLN A 22 7.13 0.95 5.27
N LYS A 23 7.98 1.88 4.83
CA LYS A 23 7.62 2.89 3.82
C LYS A 23 7.12 2.25 2.53
N GLU A 24 7.81 1.23 2.04
CA GLU A 24 7.41 0.51 0.83
C GLU A 24 6.09 -0.25 1.04
N TYR A 25 5.90 -0.90 2.19
CA TYR A 25 4.65 -1.58 2.54
C TYR A 25 3.46 -0.61 2.53
N PHE A 26 3.57 0.53 3.22
CA PHE A 26 2.51 1.53 3.25
C PHE A 26 2.30 2.20 1.89
N ARG A 27 3.37 2.42 1.11
CA ARG A 27 3.27 2.93 -0.26
C ARG A 27 2.41 2.02 -1.13
N ARG A 28 2.66 0.70 -1.11
CA ARG A 28 1.86 -0.29 -1.86
C ARG A 28 0.39 -0.26 -1.41
N LYS A 29 0.14 -0.22 -0.09
CA LYS A 29 -1.21 -0.15 0.47
C LYS A 29 -1.97 1.11 0.05
N LEU A 30 -1.30 2.27 0.04
CA LEU A 30 -1.89 3.54 -0.40
C LEU A 30 -2.18 3.56 -1.90
N LEU A 31 -1.33 2.94 -2.71
CA LEU A 31 -1.56 2.83 -4.16
C LEU A 31 -2.76 1.92 -4.46
N ALA A 32 -2.86 0.77 -3.81
CA ALA A 32 -4.02 -0.11 -3.91
C ALA A 32 -5.29 0.64 -3.51
N TRP A 33 -5.28 1.31 -2.34
CA TRP A 33 -6.43 2.08 -1.89
C TRP A 33 -6.83 3.21 -2.84
N LYS A 34 -5.85 3.87 -3.47
CA LYS A 34 -6.12 4.87 -4.51
C LYS A 34 -6.81 4.23 -5.73
N GLU A 35 -6.38 3.05 -6.15
CA GLU A 35 -6.97 2.32 -7.27
C GLU A 35 -8.42 1.93 -6.96
N ASP A 36 -8.67 1.38 -5.77
CA ASP A 36 -10.02 1.03 -5.29
C ASP A 36 -10.96 2.25 -5.33
N ILE A 37 -10.51 3.41 -4.83
CA ILE A 37 -11.30 4.66 -4.87
C ILE A 37 -11.61 5.09 -6.31
N LEU A 38 -10.63 4.95 -7.22
CA LEU A 38 -10.82 5.32 -8.63
C LEU A 38 -11.79 4.38 -9.34
N GLU A 39 -11.79 3.09 -8.98
CA GLU A 39 -12.73 2.10 -9.51
C GLU A 39 -14.15 2.37 -9.01
N GLU A 40 -14.35 2.54 -7.70
CA GLU A 40 -15.65 2.88 -7.09
C GLU A 40 -16.21 4.19 -7.66
N SER A 41 -15.35 5.20 -7.87
CA SER A 41 -15.75 6.47 -8.48
C SER A 41 -16.21 6.31 -9.93
N ARG A 42 -15.67 5.33 -10.67
CA ARG A 42 -16.11 5.03 -12.05
C ARG A 42 -17.46 4.34 -12.05
N GLU A 43 -17.68 3.38 -11.15
CA GLU A 43 -18.96 2.67 -11.05
C GLU A 43 -20.12 3.63 -10.73
N THR A 44 -19.87 4.64 -9.90
CA THR A 44 -20.88 5.65 -9.52
C THR A 44 -21.37 6.49 -10.72
N LEU A 45 -20.58 6.64 -11.79
CA LEU A 45 -20.95 7.43 -12.98
C LEU A 45 -21.73 6.63 -14.05
N VAL A 46 -21.83 5.30 -13.91
CA VAL A 46 -22.52 4.42 -14.86
C VAL A 46 -23.90 3.97 -14.35
N ALA A 47 -24.27 4.34 -13.12
CA ALA A 47 -25.55 4.01 -12.47
C ALA A 47 -26.64 5.07 -12.71
#